data_AF-A0A3C1N918-F1
#
_entry.id   AF-A0A3C1N918-F1
#
_cell.length_a   1.000
_cell.length_b   1.000
_cell.length_c   1.000
_cell.angle_alpha   90.00
_cell.angle_beta   90.00
_cell.angle_gamma   90.00
#
_symmetry.space_group_name_H-M   'P 1'
#
loop_
_entity.id
_entity.type
_entity.pdbx_description
1 polymer ?
#
loop_
_entity_poly.entity_id
_entity_poly.type
_entity_poly.pdbx_seq_one_letter_code
_entity_poly.pdbx_strand_id
1 'polypeptide(L)'
;MDTSRFDSLWLRAGGTSDSAMVIINILTDHYGESHRYYHTAGHIERCLRTYDQATLKLGANDSVEMALWFHDLVHLPGRADNEARSAEQFRSLSNGQLTTQFMDTVERLIRSTQHLT
;
A
#
# COMPACT_ATOMS: atom_id res chain seq x y z
N MET A 1 0.82 9.43 -8.14
CA MET A 1 1.51 8.61 -7.12
C MET A 1 2.89 9.20 -6.88
N ASP A 2 3.22 9.53 -5.64
CA ASP A 2 4.49 10.19 -5.28
C ASP A 2 5.63 9.17 -5.16
N THR A 3 6.45 9.10 -6.21
CA THR A 3 7.59 8.16 -6.30
C THR A 3 8.65 8.40 -5.24
N SER A 4 8.98 9.67 -4.95
CA SER A 4 10.04 10.01 -3.98
C SER A 4 9.63 9.65 -2.55
N ARG A 5 8.35 9.86 -2.21
CA ARG A 5 7.78 9.41 -0.94
C ARG A 5 7.82 7.89 -0.81
N PHE A 6 7.40 7.19 -1.86
CA PHE A 6 7.39 5.72 -1.84
C PHE A 6 8.81 5.14 -1.74
N ASP A 7 9.77 5.65 -2.50
CA ASP A 7 11.18 5.25 -2.42
C ASP A 7 11.72 5.42 -1.00
N SER A 8 11.50 6.59 -0.40
CA SER A 8 11.92 6.87 0.98
C SER A 8 11.29 5.89 1.99
N LEU A 9 10.00 5.57 1.83
CA LEU A 9 9.30 4.61 2.69
C LEU A 9 9.86 3.19 2.52
N TRP A 10 10.07 2.76 1.28
CA TRP A 10 10.57 1.43 0.95
C TRP A 10 11.99 1.20 1.50
N LEU A 11 12.85 2.21 1.38
CA LEU A 11 14.19 2.19 1.96
C LEU A 11 14.16 2.07 3.49
N ARG A 12 13.30 2.83 4.18
CA ARG A 12 13.15 2.73 5.65
C ARG A 12 12.64 1.35 6.09
N ALA A 13 11.86 0.68 5.25
CA ALA A 13 11.38 -0.68 5.49
C ALA A 13 12.42 -1.78 5.22
N GLY A 14 13.60 -1.43 4.68
CA GLY A 14 14.74 -2.32 4.44
C GLY A 14 14.97 -2.70 2.98
N GLY A 15 14.17 -2.18 2.04
CA GLY A 15 14.34 -2.42 0.61
C GLY A 15 15.44 -1.57 -0.02
N THR A 16 15.56 -1.65 -1.35
CA THR A 16 16.50 -0.83 -2.15
C THR A 16 15.74 0.09 -3.11
N SER A 17 16.36 1.18 -3.59
CA SER A 17 15.73 2.08 -4.55
C SER A 17 15.38 1.41 -5.88
N ASP A 18 16.23 0.49 -6.37
CA ASP A 18 15.93 -0.28 -7.59
C ASP A 18 14.65 -1.09 -7.42
N SER A 19 14.50 -1.73 -6.26
CA SER A 19 13.31 -2.50 -5.95
C SER A 19 12.09 -1.61 -5.73
N ALA A 20 12.25 -0.45 -5.08
CA ALA A 20 11.18 0.53 -4.89
C ALA A 20 10.63 1.03 -6.23
N MET A 21 11.51 1.28 -7.21
CA MET A 21 11.14 1.71 -8.56
C MET A 21 10.31 0.65 -9.30
N VAL A 22 10.64 -0.62 -9.14
CA VAL A 22 9.82 -1.71 -9.72
C VAL A 22 8.44 -1.74 -9.06
N ILE A 23 8.39 -1.65 -7.74
CA ILE A 23 7.13 -1.76 -7.00
C ILE A 23 6.20 -0.57 -7.25
N ILE A 24 6.70 0.66 -7.29
CA ILE A 24 5.87 1.84 -7.56
C ILE A 24 5.27 1.84 -8.98
N ASN A 25 5.97 1.26 -9.96
CA ASN A 25 5.43 1.07 -11.30
C ASN A 25 4.26 0.09 -11.29
N ILE A 26 4.41 -1.05 -10.58
CA ILE A 26 3.31 -2.02 -10.40
C ILE A 26 2.09 -1.36 -9.74
N LEU A 27 2.29 -0.56 -8.68
CA LEU A 27 1.20 0.18 -8.04
C LEU A 27 0.53 1.15 -9.03
N THR A 28 1.34 1.91 -9.78
CA THR A 28 0.84 2.89 -10.75
C THR A 28 -0.01 2.23 -11.84
N ASP A 29 0.43 1.08 -12.36
CA ASP A 29 -0.30 0.32 -13.37
C ASP A 29 -1.65 -0.18 -12.83
N HIS A 30 -1.66 -0.78 -11.64
CA HIS A 30 -2.89 -1.26 -11.02
C HIS A 30 -3.88 -0.13 -10.71
N TYR A 31 -3.42 0.97 -10.11
CA TYR A 31 -4.29 2.11 -9.80
C TYR A 31 -4.67 2.94 -11.03
N GLY A 32 -4.07 2.67 -12.19
CA GLY A 32 -4.40 3.22 -13.50
C GLY A 32 -5.35 2.36 -14.34
N GLU A 33 -5.77 1.18 -13.86
CA GLU A 33 -6.69 0.30 -14.59
C GLU A 33 -8.01 1.02 -14.93
N SER A 34 -8.46 0.93 -16.19
CA SER A 34 -9.55 1.73 -16.72
C SER A 34 -10.92 1.46 -16.08
N HIS A 35 -11.10 0.33 -15.41
CA HIS A 35 -12.34 0.00 -14.68
C HIS A 35 -12.43 0.66 -13.29
N ARG A 36 -11.37 1.33 -12.82
CA ARG A 36 -11.34 1.96 -11.50
C ARG A 36 -11.84 3.41 -11.58
N TYR A 37 -12.98 3.69 -10.94
CA TYR A 37 -13.51 5.05 -10.83
C TYR A 37 -13.12 5.74 -9.52
N TYR A 38 -13.19 5.02 -8.39
CA TYR A 38 -12.87 5.56 -7.06
C TYR A 38 -11.52 5.09 -6.53
N HIS A 39 -11.23 3.78 -6.59
CA HIS A 39 -10.02 3.16 -6.07
C HIS A 39 -8.82 3.36 -7.00
N THR A 40 -8.50 4.63 -7.28
CA THR A 40 -7.44 5.10 -8.19
C THR A 40 -6.27 5.70 -7.41
N ALA A 41 -5.23 6.15 -8.11
CA ALA A 41 -4.11 6.87 -7.51
C ALA A 41 -4.55 8.09 -6.66
N GLY A 42 -5.62 8.78 -7.08
CA GLY A 42 -6.16 9.93 -6.36
C GLY A 42 -6.80 9.58 -5.00
N HIS A 43 -7.29 8.34 -4.85
CA HIS A 43 -7.74 7.81 -3.55
C HIS A 43 -6.56 7.59 -2.62
N ILE A 44 -5.49 6.95 -3.09
CA ILE A 44 -4.27 6.73 -2.30
C ILE A 44 -3.67 8.06 -1.83
N GLU A 45 -3.57 9.05 -2.72
CA GLU A 45 -3.09 10.38 -2.35
C GLU A 45 -3.98 11.07 -1.30
N ARG A 46 -5.30 10.84 -1.33
CA ARG A 46 -6.21 11.34 -0.29
C ARG A 46 -5.97 10.65 1.04
N CYS A 47 -5.83 9.33 1.06
CA CYS A 47 -5.52 8.57 2.27
C CYS A 47 -4.18 9.03 2.89
N LEU A 48 -3.15 9.20 2.08
CA LEU A 48 -1.84 9.66 2.53
C LEU A 48 -1.89 11.08 3.13
N ARG A 49 -2.65 12.02 2.54
CA ARG A 49 -2.86 13.35 3.14
C ARG A 49 -3.55 13.28 4.50
N THR A 50 -4.56 12.42 4.65
CA THR A 50 -5.23 12.20 5.93
C THR A 50 -4.28 11.61 6.96
N TYR A 51 -3.43 10.66 6.54
CA TYR A 51 -2.39 10.09 7.38
C TYR A 51 -1.39 11.16 7.83
N ASP A 52 -0.93 12.04 6.94
CA ASP A 52 -0.02 13.14 7.28
C ASP A 52 -0.59 14.06 8.37
N GLN A 53 -1.90 14.29 8.38
CA GLN A 53 -2.57 15.04 9.45
C GLN A 53 -2.62 14.25 10.78
N ALA A 54 -2.82 12.93 10.70
CA ALA A 54 -2.86 12.06 11.87
C ALA A 54 -1.49 11.91 12.54
N THR A 55 -0.41 11.87 11.76
CA THR A 55 0.96 11.74 12.31
C THR A 55 1.36 12.89 13.22
N LEU A 56 0.78 14.09 13.03
CA LEU A 56 0.99 15.24 13.91
C LEU A 56 0.59 14.98 15.37
N LYS A 57 -0.34 14.03 15.59
CA LYS A 57 -0.83 13.67 16.93
C LYS A 57 -0.36 12.30 17.39
N LEU A 58 -0.26 11.35 16.46
CA LEU A 58 -0.03 9.93 16.77
C LEU A 58 1.40 9.47 16.47
N GLY A 59 2.21 10.31 15.82
CA GLY A 59 3.51 9.93 15.28
C GLY A 59 3.40 9.19 13.94
N ALA A 60 4.50 9.20 13.18
CA ALA A 60 4.60 8.44 11.94
C ALA A 60 4.79 6.95 12.22
N ASN A 61 4.16 6.11 11.41
CA ASN A 61 4.29 4.66 11.41
C ASN A 61 4.39 4.14 9.98
N ASP A 62 5.58 3.70 9.60
CA ASP A 62 5.88 3.22 8.25
C ASP A 62 4.99 2.03 7.84
N SER A 63 4.58 1.16 8.77
CA SER A 63 3.67 0.05 8.46
C SER A 63 2.26 0.53 8.12
N VAL A 64 1.78 1.59 8.77
CA VAL A 64 0.49 2.22 8.44
C VAL A 64 0.56 2.86 7.06
N GLU A 65 1.61 3.64 6.80
CA GLU A 65 1.79 4.27 5.49
C GLU A 65 1.88 3.21 4.38
N MET A 66 2.68 2.16 4.58
CA MET A 66 2.80 1.06 3.62
C MET A 66 1.45 0.37 3.37
N ALA A 67 0.66 0.12 4.41
CA ALA A 67 -0.67 -0.46 4.25
C ALA A 67 -1.57 0.43 3.38
N LEU A 68 -1.50 1.76 3.52
CA LEU A 68 -2.28 2.68 2.69
C LEU A 68 -1.90 2.58 1.20
N TRP A 69 -0.64 2.39 0.85
CA TRP A 69 -0.23 2.20 -0.55
C TRP A 69 -0.79 0.92 -1.17
N PHE A 70 -0.96 -0.14 -0.38
CA PHE A 70 -1.30 -1.47 -0.88
C PHE A 70 -2.74 -1.93 -0.63
N HIS A 71 -3.51 -1.28 0.26
CA HIS A 71 -4.80 -1.82 0.72
C HIS A 71 -5.79 -2.13 -0.42
N ASP A 72 -5.80 -1.29 -1.46
CA ASP A 72 -6.66 -1.41 -2.64
C ASP A 72 -5.89 -1.86 -3.90
N LEU A 73 -4.72 -2.49 -3.73
CA LEU A 73 -3.92 -2.95 -4.87
C LEU A 73 -4.72 -3.88 -5.78
N VAL A 74 -5.44 -4.83 -5.21
CA VAL A 74 -6.40 -5.67 -5.93
C VAL A 74 -7.80 -5.08 -5.77
N HIS A 75 -8.43 -4.72 -6.88
CA HIS A 75 -9.81 -4.24 -6.89
C HIS A 75 -10.63 -4.92 -7.98
N LEU A 76 -11.46 -5.88 -7.57
CA LEU A 76 -12.49 -6.50 -8.40
C LEU A 76 -13.88 -6.17 -7.84
N PRO A 77 -14.71 -5.42 -8.58
CA PRO A 77 -16.06 -5.06 -8.12
C PRO A 77 -16.89 -6.29 -7.71
N GLY A 78 -17.54 -6.20 -6.55
CA GLY A 78 -18.42 -7.26 -6.02
C GLY A 78 -17.72 -8.43 -5.32
N ARG A 79 -16.38 -8.40 -5.18
CA ARG A 79 -15.62 -9.41 -4.45
C ARG A 79 -15.31 -8.96 -3.02
N ALA A 80 -15.61 -9.83 -2.06
CA ALA A 80 -15.39 -9.57 -0.63
C ALA A 80 -13.96 -9.90 -0.16
N ASP A 81 -13.13 -10.50 -1.03
CA ASP A 81 -11.77 -10.93 -0.72
C ASP A 81 -10.68 -10.01 -1.30
N ASN A 82 -11.06 -8.82 -1.78
CA ASN A 82 -10.12 -7.88 -2.40
C ASN A 82 -8.96 -7.52 -1.46
N GLU A 83 -9.24 -7.18 -0.21
CA GLU A 83 -8.24 -6.79 0.79
C GLU A 83 -7.35 -7.96 1.17
N ALA A 84 -7.91 -9.17 1.27
CA ALA A 84 -7.13 -10.39 1.49
C ALA A 84 -6.14 -10.63 0.33
N ARG A 85 -6.58 -10.44 -0.91
CA ARG A 85 -5.74 -10.58 -2.10
C ARG A 85 -4.71 -9.45 -2.23
N SER A 86 -5.06 -8.21 -1.88
CA SER A 86 -4.11 -7.10 -1.78
C SER A 86 -3.00 -7.42 -0.78
N ALA A 87 -3.34 -8.01 0.37
CA ALA A 87 -2.38 -8.41 1.39
C ALA A 87 -1.43 -9.53 0.90
N GLU A 88 -1.97 -10.52 0.20
CA GLU A 88 -1.18 -11.59 -0.45
C GLU A 88 -0.25 -11.05 -1.54
N GLN A 89 -0.74 -10.14 -2.39
CA GLN A 89 0.07 -9.48 -3.41
C GLN A 89 1.19 -8.67 -2.78
N PHE A 90 0.91 -7.87 -1.73
CA PHE A 90 1.93 -7.15 -0.98
C PHE A 90 3.03 -8.08 -0.45
N ARG A 91 2.65 -9.22 0.16
CA ARG A 91 3.62 -10.21 0.65
C ARG A 91 4.47 -10.77 -0.47
N SER A 92 3.86 -11.15 -1.60
CA SER A 92 4.59 -11.68 -2.75
C SER A 92 5.59 -10.67 -3.31
N LEU A 93 5.18 -9.41 -3.43
CA LEU A 93 6.02 -8.32 -3.96
C LEU A 93 7.15 -7.93 -3.00
N SER A 94 6.94 -8.07 -1.70
CA SER A 94 7.91 -7.66 -0.66
C SER A 94 8.86 -8.79 -0.23
N ASN A 95 8.58 -10.04 -0.63
CA ASN A 95 9.34 -11.20 -0.21
C ASN A 95 10.80 -11.11 -0.66
N GLY A 96 11.74 -11.31 0.28
CA GLY A 96 13.18 -11.17 0.04
C GLY A 96 13.67 -9.73 -0.08
N GLN A 97 12.78 -8.73 0.04
CA GLN A 97 13.12 -7.30 0.02
C GLN A 97 12.93 -6.64 1.38
N LEU A 98 11.84 -6.96 2.08
CA LEU A 98 11.49 -6.39 3.38
C LEU A 98 11.62 -7.44 4.50
N THR A 99 11.72 -6.98 5.74
CA THR A 99 11.77 -7.89 6.90
C THR A 99 10.43 -8.60 7.12
N THR A 100 10.46 -9.86 7.57
CA THR A 100 9.24 -10.64 7.84
C THR A 100 8.33 -9.96 8.85
N GLN A 101 8.90 -9.40 9.93
CA GLN A 101 8.12 -8.69 10.97
C GLN A 101 7.36 -7.48 10.42
N PHE A 102 8.00 -6.71 9.53
CA PHE A 102 7.33 -5.57 8.89
C PHE A 102 6.23 -6.06 7.96
N MET A 103 6.51 -7.07 7.13
CA MET A 103 5.51 -7.66 6.23
C MET A 103 4.29 -8.20 6.99
N ASP A 104 4.48 -8.92 8.09
CA ASP A 104 3.39 -9.45 8.93
C ASP A 104 2.49 -8.34 9.48
N THR A 105 3.10 -7.21 9.85
CA THR A 105 2.36 -6.05 10.38
C THR A 105 1.55 -5.37 9.30
N VAL A 106 2.15 -5.10 8.14
CA VAL A 106 1.47 -4.46 7.01
C VAL A 106 0.35 -5.35 6.47
N GLU A 107 0.57 -6.66 6.34
CA GLU A 107 -0.45 -7.60 5.88
C GLU A 107 -1.70 -7.58 6.77
N ARG A 108 -1.51 -7.57 8.09
CA ARG A 108 -2.60 -7.45 9.06
C ARG A 108 -3.33 -6.11 8.94
N LEU A 109 -2.61 -5.01 8.72
CA LEU A 109 -3.20 -3.68 8.54
C LEU A 109 -4.03 -3.61 7.25
N ILE A 110 -3.52 -4.15 6.13
CA ILE A 110 -4.29 -4.24 4.87
C ILE A 110 -5.58 -5.05 5.10
N ARG A 111 -5.49 -6.22 5.72
CA ARG A 111 -6.68 -7.04 6.01
C ARG A 111 -7.69 -6.31 6.91
N SER A 112 -7.25 -5.38 7.75
CA SER A 112 -8.13 -4.59 8.63
C SER A 112 -8.93 -3.50 7.91
N THR A 113 -8.58 -3.17 6.66
CA THR A 113 -9.36 -2.22 5.84
C THR A 113 -10.54 -2.87 5.14
N GLN A 114 -10.80 -4.16 5.39
CA GLN A 114 -11.91 -4.87 4.78
C GLN A 114 -13.23 -4.16 5.07
N HIS A 115 -13.88 -3.70 4.01
CA HIS A 115 -15.20 -3.11 4.15
C HIS A 115 -16.21 -4.23 4.40
N LEU A 116 -16.75 -4.29 5.61
CA LEU A 116 -17.96 -5.05 5.93
C LEU A 116 -19.12 -4.36 5.19
N THR A 117 -19.33 -4.72 3.93
CA THR A 117 -20.54 -4.38 3.17
C THR A 117 -21.70 -5.26 3.57
#